data_AF-A0A8T5NQD7-F1
#
_entry.id   AF-A0A8T5NQD7-F1
#
_cell.length_a   1.000
_cell.length_b   1.000
_cell.length_c   1.000
_cell.angle_alpha   90.00
_cell.angle_beta   90.00
_cell.angle_gamma   90.00
#
_symmetry.space_group_name_H-M   'P 1'
#
loop_
_entity.id
_entity.type
_entity.pdbx_description
1 polymer ?
#
loop_
_entity_poly.entity_id
_entity_poly.type
_entity_poly.pdbx_seq_one_letter_code
_entity_poly.pdbx_strand_id
1 'polypeptide(L)'
;MLRTSSEELGGQALIPFKSNANGKKQGSMAWKKAYHYFQLHRDEFDARYHKRSNVETTFGAIKAKFGENLKSKKWVAQGNELFCKILAYNITVLIAQMYESGIEPDF
;
A
#
# COMPACT_ATOMS: atom_id res chain seq x y z
N MET A 1 -30.64 -2.95 9.97
CA MET A 1 -29.35 -2.23 10.04
C MET A 1 -28.50 -2.72 8.87
N LEU A 2 -28.48 -2.00 7.75
CA LEU A 2 -27.81 -2.45 6.52
C LEU A 2 -26.29 -2.34 6.70
N ARG A 3 -25.60 -3.49 6.78
CA ARG A 3 -24.14 -3.55 6.66
C ARG A 3 -23.79 -3.30 5.19
N THR A 4 -22.73 -2.55 4.95
CA THR A 4 -22.20 -2.39 3.59
C THR A 4 -21.50 -3.67 3.16
N SER A 5 -21.52 -4.04 1.87
CA SER A 5 -20.88 -5.28 1.38
C SER A 5 -19.39 -5.39 1.73
N SER A 6 -18.70 -4.27 1.98
CA SER A 6 -17.33 -4.26 2.51
C SER A 6 -17.23 -4.67 3.98
N GLU A 7 -18.17 -4.24 4.83
CA GLU A 7 -18.22 -4.61 6.25
C GLU A 7 -18.53 -6.11 6.44
N GLU A 8 -19.32 -6.70 5.53
CA GLU A 8 -19.62 -8.15 5.53
C GLU A 8 -18.39 -9.01 5.21
N LEU A 9 -17.44 -8.46 4.46
CA LEU A 9 -16.14 -9.07 4.14
C LEU A 9 -15.03 -8.71 5.15
N GLY A 10 -15.38 -8.05 6.27
CA GLY A 10 -14.41 -7.60 7.28
C GLY A 10 -13.57 -6.37 6.86
N GLY A 11 -13.90 -5.74 5.74
CA GLY A 11 -13.22 -4.57 5.21
C GLY A 11 -13.58 -3.29 5.96
N GLN A 12 -12.59 -2.64 6.58
CA GLN A 12 -12.74 -1.32 7.18
C GLN A 12 -12.15 -0.24 6.25
N ALA A 13 -12.96 0.76 5.90
CA ALA A 13 -12.53 1.86 5.06
C ALA A 13 -11.55 2.80 5.80
N LEU A 14 -10.34 2.94 5.28
CA LEU A 14 -9.31 3.87 5.77
C LEU A 14 -9.25 5.10 4.85
N ILE A 15 -10.08 6.12 5.14
CA ILE A 15 -10.25 7.29 4.28
C ILE A 15 -9.64 8.53 4.94
N PRO A 16 -8.64 9.19 4.32
CA PRO A 16 -8.12 10.46 4.82
C PRO A 16 -9.08 11.58 4.43
N PHE A 17 -9.80 12.13 5.40
CA PHE A 17 -10.73 13.22 5.14
C PHE A 17 -9.99 14.56 5.06
N LYS A 18 -10.39 15.41 4.10
CA LYS A 18 -9.90 16.80 3.99
C LYS A 18 -10.37 17.62 5.20
N SER A 19 -9.68 18.71 5.50
CA SER A 19 -10.02 19.61 6.62
C SER A 19 -11.45 20.20 6.53
N ASN A 20 -11.98 20.35 5.32
CA ASN A 20 -13.34 20.83 5.06
C ASN A 20 -14.39 19.72 4.91
N ALA A 21 -14.00 18.46 5.11
CA ALA A 21 -14.93 17.34 5.02
C ALA A 21 -15.86 17.32 6.23
N ASN A 22 -17.12 16.96 6.02
CA ASN A 22 -18.09 16.77 7.08
C ASN A 22 -18.62 15.33 7.09
N GLY A 23 -19.10 14.87 8.24
CA GLY A 23 -19.71 13.55 8.40
C GLY A 23 -21.09 13.40 7.74
N LYS A 24 -21.59 14.42 7.02
CA LYS A 24 -22.96 14.49 6.46
C LYS A 24 -23.01 14.18 4.96
N LYS A 25 -22.26 13.18 4.47
CA LYS A 25 -22.35 12.77 3.06
C LYS A 25 -23.51 11.79 2.86
N GLN A 26 -24.64 12.31 2.35
CA GLN A 26 -25.82 11.54 1.89
C GLN A 26 -26.35 10.46 2.85
N GLY A 27 -26.26 10.66 4.18
CA GLY A 27 -26.84 9.73 5.17
C GLY A 27 -26.15 8.36 5.26
N SER A 28 -25.01 8.15 4.61
CA SER A 28 -24.29 6.87 4.69
C SER A 28 -23.69 6.65 6.08
N MET A 29 -24.17 5.62 6.77
CA MET A 29 -23.65 5.22 8.08
C MET A 29 -22.18 4.81 8.01
N ALA A 30 -21.75 4.19 6.91
CA ALA A 30 -20.34 3.82 6.70
C ALA A 30 -19.44 5.06 6.58
N TRP A 31 -19.90 6.10 5.88
CA TRP A 31 -19.19 7.38 5.78
C TRP A 31 -19.05 8.04 7.15
N LYS A 32 -20.14 8.09 7.92
CA LYS A 32 -20.15 8.68 9.25
C LYS A 32 -19.21 7.95 10.21
N LYS A 33 -19.23 6.61 10.20
CA LYS A 33 -18.31 5.77 10.99
C LYS A 33 -16.85 6.01 10.60
N ALA A 34 -16.52 6.01 9.30
CA ALA A 34 -15.16 6.25 8.83
C ALA A 34 -14.66 7.66 9.19
N TYR A 35 -15.53 8.67 9.09
CA TYR A 35 -15.22 10.05 9.49
C TYR A 35 -14.93 10.16 10.98
N HIS A 36 -15.76 9.58 11.84
CA HIS A 36 -15.50 9.58 13.27
C HIS A 36 -14.26 8.75 13.65
N TYR A 37 -14.02 7.61 12.99
CA TYR A 37 -12.80 6.83 13.19
C TYR A 37 -11.55 7.65 12.88
N PHE A 38 -11.53 8.36 11.74
CA PHE A 38 -10.43 9.24 11.35
C PHE A 38 -10.19 10.40 12.34
N GLN A 39 -11.26 10.96 12.93
CA GLN A 39 -11.17 12.07 13.88
C GLN A 39 -10.77 11.63 15.29
N LEU A 40 -11.33 10.52 15.79
CA LEU A 40 -11.07 10.04 17.16
C LEU A 40 -9.76 9.25 17.27
N HIS A 41 -9.36 8.51 16.23
CA HIS A 41 -8.19 7.63 16.25
C HIS A 41 -7.14 8.11 15.25
N ARG A 42 -6.80 9.40 15.31
CA ARG A 42 -5.96 10.03 14.29
C ARG A 42 -4.57 9.42 14.21
N ASP A 43 -3.93 9.18 15.35
CA ASP A 43 -2.57 8.63 15.39
C ASP A 43 -2.52 7.19 14.85
N GLU A 44 -3.47 6.34 15.26
CA GLU A 44 -3.60 4.97 14.73
C GLU A 44 -3.92 4.96 13.23
N PHE A 45 -4.77 5.89 12.80
CA PHE A 45 -5.11 6.07 11.39
C PHE A 45 -3.88 6.42 10.58
N ASP A 46 -3.12 7.45 11.00
CA ASP A 46 -1.95 7.92 10.29
C ASP A 46 -0.87 6.83 10.26
N ALA A 47 -0.62 6.13 11.38
CA ALA A 47 0.30 4.99 11.42
C ALA A 47 -0.07 3.87 10.44
N ARG A 48 -1.37 3.54 10.29
CA ARG A 48 -1.85 2.60 9.26
C ARG A 48 -1.72 3.17 7.85
N TYR A 49 -2.09 4.44 7.66
CA TYR A 49 -2.13 5.09 6.35
C TYR A 49 -0.74 5.29 5.76
N HIS A 50 0.27 5.56 6.60
CA HIS A 50 1.67 5.68 6.19
C HIS A 50 2.23 4.44 5.48
N LYS A 51 1.73 3.24 5.79
CA LYS A 51 2.13 2.00 5.10
C LYS A 51 1.85 2.06 3.59
N ARG A 52 0.85 2.84 3.16
CA ARG A 52 0.53 3.05 1.74
C ARG A 52 1.68 3.75 1.00
N SER A 53 2.26 4.77 1.63
CA SER A 53 3.38 5.53 1.06
C SER A 53 4.60 4.64 0.82
N ASN A 54 4.86 3.69 1.71
CA ASN A 54 5.96 2.74 1.55
C ASN A 54 5.76 1.85 0.31
N VAL A 55 4.54 1.38 0.10
CA VAL A 55 4.19 0.56 -1.07
C VAL A 55 4.34 1.37 -2.37
N GLU A 56 3.83 2.59 -2.40
CA GLU A 56 3.95 3.47 -3.57
C GLU A 56 5.41 3.80 -3.90
N THR A 57 6.20 4.12 -2.88
CA THR A 57 7.64 4.39 -3.02
C THR A 57 8.38 3.17 -3.55
N THR A 58 8.07 1.98 -3.01
CA THR A 58 8.66 0.72 -3.46
C THR A 58 8.35 0.44 -4.93
N PHE A 59 7.08 0.57 -5.35
CA PHE A 59 6.71 0.41 -6.75
C PHE A 59 7.38 1.46 -7.65
N GLY A 60 7.48 2.70 -7.19
CA GLY A 60 8.21 3.76 -7.88
C GLY A 60 9.69 3.40 -8.11
N ALA A 61 10.37 2.91 -7.06
CA ALA A 61 11.76 2.48 -7.13
C ALA A 61 11.97 1.28 -8.08
N ILE A 62 11.07 0.28 -8.05
CA ILE A 62 11.09 -0.85 -8.99
C ILE A 62 10.97 -0.35 -10.43
N LYS A 63 10.00 0.54 -10.70
CA LYS A 63 9.79 1.11 -12.04
C LYS A 63 10.96 1.96 -12.51
N ALA A 64 11.57 2.75 -11.61
CA ALA A 64 12.75 3.54 -11.93
C ALA A 64 13.96 2.66 -12.29
N LYS A 65 14.12 1.53 -11.59
CA LYS A 65 15.27 0.63 -11.77
C LYS A 65 15.14 -0.33 -12.94
N PHE A 66 13.95 -0.93 -13.13
CA PHE A 66 13.71 -2.00 -14.11
C PHE A 66 12.76 -1.60 -15.25
N GLY A 67 12.31 -0.35 -15.26
CA GLY A 67 11.30 0.14 -16.19
C GLY A 67 9.88 -0.30 -15.83
N GLU A 68 8.91 0.50 -16.26
CA GLU A 68 7.49 0.28 -15.98
C GLU A 68 6.86 -0.85 -16.82
N ASN A 69 7.32 -1.04 -18.05
CA ASN A 69 6.65 -1.91 -19.01
C ASN A 69 6.92 -3.41 -18.73
N LEU A 70 5.87 -4.21 -18.90
CA LEU A 70 5.97 -5.67 -19.02
C LEU A 70 5.99 -6.03 -20.51
N LYS A 71 7.00 -6.79 -20.95
CA LYS A 71 7.17 -7.14 -22.37
C LYS A 71 6.34 -8.34 -22.80
N SER A 72 5.92 -9.17 -21.85
CA SER A 72 5.17 -10.39 -22.10
C SER A 72 3.76 -10.12 -22.62
N LYS A 73 3.27 -10.93 -23.56
CA LYS A 73 1.89 -10.83 -24.11
C LYS A 73 0.87 -11.71 -23.37
N LYS A 74 1.32 -12.81 -22.77
CA LYS A 74 0.46 -13.75 -22.03
C LYS A 74 0.32 -13.29 -20.58
N TRP A 75 -0.89 -13.33 -20.04
CA TRP A 75 -1.17 -12.90 -18.66
C TRP A 75 -0.30 -13.60 -17.60
N VAL A 76 -0.17 -14.93 -17.69
CA VAL A 76 0.68 -15.70 -16.77
C VAL A 76 2.15 -15.25 -16.85
N ALA A 77 2.64 -15.00 -18.07
CA ALA A 77 4.02 -14.54 -18.28
C ALA A 77 4.23 -13.10 -17.77
N GLN A 78 3.25 -12.21 -17.91
CA GLN A 78 3.27 -10.87 -17.32
C GLN A 78 3.35 -10.93 -15.79
N GLY A 79 2.57 -11.82 -15.16
CA GLY A 79 2.62 -12.06 -13.72
C GLY A 79 4.01 -12.52 -13.28
N ASN A 80 4.58 -13.52 -13.97
CA ASN A 80 5.94 -14.01 -13.68
C ASN A 80 7.01 -12.95 -13.88
N GLU A 81 6.90 -12.13 -14.94
CA GLU A 81 7.82 -11.02 -15.20
C GLU A 81 7.79 -9.98 -14.07
N LEU A 82 6.60 -9.64 -13.59
CA LEU A 82 6.44 -8.75 -12.44
C LEU A 82 7.06 -9.35 -11.17
N PHE A 83 6.80 -10.63 -10.88
CA PHE A 83 7.40 -11.31 -9.72
C PHE A 83 8.92 -11.34 -9.79
N CYS A 84 9.50 -11.61 -10.97
CA CYS A 84 10.95 -11.55 -11.17
C CYS A 84 11.52 -10.14 -10.92
N LYS A 85 10.84 -9.07 -11.38
CA LYS A 85 11.26 -7.69 -11.10
C LYS A 85 11.25 -7.38 -9.60
N ILE A 86 10.22 -7.85 -8.88
CA ILE A 86 10.12 -7.68 -7.41
C ILE A 86 11.27 -8.44 -6.71
N LEU A 87 11.51 -9.69 -7.09
CA LEU A 87 12.59 -10.50 -6.53
C LEU A 87 13.96 -9.85 -6.78
N ALA A 88 14.22 -9.41 -8.01
CA ALA A 88 15.46 -8.72 -8.36
C ALA A 88 15.63 -7.42 -7.55
N TYR A 89 14.57 -6.64 -7.37
CA TYR A 89 14.61 -5.44 -6.54
C TYR A 89 15.01 -5.76 -5.10
N ASN A 90 14.36 -6.76 -4.49
CA ASN A 90 14.64 -7.17 -3.11
C ASN A 90 16.10 -7.62 -2.93
N ILE A 91 16.64 -8.39 -3.88
CA ILE A 91 18.05 -8.78 -3.86
C ILE A 91 18.95 -7.54 -3.89
N THR A 92 18.64 -6.56 -4.75
CA THR A 92 19.46 -5.35 -4.82
C THR A 92 19.40 -4.50 -3.55
N VAL A 93 18.25 -4.45 -2.87
CA VAL A 93 18.11 -3.77 -1.59
C VAL A 93 18.88 -4.52 -0.52
N LEU A 94 18.79 -5.85 -0.47
CA LEU A 94 19.54 -6.68 0.48
C LEU A 94 21.05 -6.45 0.34
N ILE A 95 21.57 -6.51 -0.89
CA ILE A 95 22.99 -6.26 -1.16
C ILE A 95 23.40 -4.85 -0.69
N ALA A 96 22.61 -3.81 -1.00
CA ALA A 96 22.90 -2.45 -0.54
C ALA A 96 22.92 -2.36 0.99
N GLN A 97 21.95 -2.98 1.66
CA GLN A 97 21.86 -2.99 3.12
C GLN A 97 23.01 -3.75 3.78
N MET A 98 23.53 -4.80 3.16
CA MET A 98 24.71 -5.52 3.65
C MET A 98 25.94 -4.60 3.69
N TYR A 99 26.19 -3.85 2.61
CA TYR A 99 27.28 -2.89 2.57
C TYR A 99 27.06 -1.71 3.52
N GLU A 100 25.84 -1.15 3.58
CA GLU A 100 25.53 -0.02 4.48
C GLU A 100 25.61 -0.39 5.97
N SER A 101 25.25 -1.62 6.32
CA SER A 101 25.26 -2.11 7.71
C SER A 101 26.61 -2.71 8.13
N GLY A 102 27.58 -2.80 7.22
CA GLY A 102 28.89 -3.44 7.47
C GLY A 102 28.80 -4.95 7.71
N ILE A 103 27.79 -5.61 7.16
CA ILE A 103 27.63 -7.07 7.27
C ILE A 103 28.45 -7.72 6.16
N GLU A 104 29.50 -8.42 6.55
CA GLU A 104 30.23 -9.31 5.63
C GLU A 104 29.45 -10.62 5.48
N PRO A 105 29.02 -10.96 4.26
CA PRO A 105 28.40 -12.25 4.05
C PRO A 105 29.41 -13.39 4.07
N ASP A 106 29.03 -14.47 4.76
CA ASP A 106 29.68 -15.77 4.70
C ASP A 106 28.82 -16.67 3.79
N PHE A 107 29.32 -17.00 2.60
CA PHE A 107 28.62 -17.83 1.60
C PHE A 107 29.49 -19.02 1.16
#